data_AF-A0A090F037-F1
#
_entry.id   AF-A0A090F037-F1
#
_cell.length_a   1.000
_cell.length_b   1.000
_cell.length_c   1.000
_cell.angle_alpha   90.00
_cell.angle_beta   90.00
_cell.angle_gamma   90.00
#
_symmetry.space_group_name_H-M   'P 1'
#
loop_
_entity.id
_entity.type
_entity.pdbx_description
1 polymer ?
#
loop_
_entity_poly.entity_id
_entity_poly.type
_entity_poly.pdbx_seq_one_letter_code
_entity_poly.pdbx_strand_id
1 'polypeptide(L)'
;MLAGIAYLQPFIDGNKRTGRLLSNIPLLKAGLPPVSFIGVGRAAYGLGMTTWYELADTSYLGEAIAEGYAITAPSYLVATTTKRVPRSVEIRMRRRLDDAVAEYLSGAVDSPDLMPSDFARDAFRDLEGEDLDVTVQSFADVIASINELNCVCIRCHA
;
A
#
# COMPACT_ATOMS: atom_id res chain seq x y z
N MET A 1 -7.81 1.22 -21.14
CA MET A 1 -6.85 2.26 -20.67
C MET A 1 -5.41 1.75 -20.57
N LEU A 2 -5.18 0.55 -20.02
CA LEU A 2 -3.84 -0.05 -19.86
C LEU A 2 -2.95 0.02 -21.11
N ALA A 3 -3.41 -0.59 -22.20
CA ALA A 3 -2.62 -0.73 -23.42
C ALA A 3 -2.58 0.57 -24.25
N GLY A 4 -3.67 1.34 -24.23
CA GLY A 4 -3.78 2.58 -25.02
C GLY A 4 -2.78 3.67 -24.63
N ILE A 5 -2.57 3.90 -23.32
CA ILE A 5 -1.57 4.89 -22.86
C ILE A 5 -0.14 4.42 -23.14
N ALA A 6 0.11 3.12 -22.98
CA ALA A 6 1.42 2.54 -23.29
C ALA A 6 1.75 2.59 -24.80
N TYR A 7 0.73 2.49 -25.65
CA TYR A 7 0.83 2.63 -27.11
C TYR A 7 1.02 4.08 -27.56
N LEU A 8 0.19 5.00 -27.06
CA LEU A 8 0.21 6.41 -27.45
C LEU A 8 1.52 7.12 -27.08
N GLN A 9 2.18 6.66 -26.02
CA GLN A 9 3.42 7.25 -25.49
C GLN A 9 3.38 8.79 -25.31
N PRO A 10 2.37 9.34 -24.61
CA PRO A 10 2.25 10.79 -24.44
C PRO A 10 3.33 11.43 -23.55
N PHE A 11 4.05 10.63 -22.77
CA PHE A 11 5.10 11.10 -21.85
C PHE A 11 6.49 10.67 -22.32
N ILE A 12 7.51 11.44 -21.94
CA ILE A 12 8.93 11.11 -22.20
C ILE A 12 9.32 9.78 -21.52
N ASP A 13 8.82 9.53 -20.31
CA ASP A 13 8.98 8.28 -19.58
C ASP A 13 7.70 8.00 -18.76
N GLY A 14 7.50 6.74 -18.37
CA GLY A 14 6.46 6.35 -17.44
C GLY A 14 5.19 5.83 -18.10
N ASN A 15 5.04 5.89 -19.43
CA ASN A 15 3.82 5.46 -20.14
C ASN A 15 3.29 4.08 -19.69
N LYS A 16 4.18 3.09 -19.57
CA LYS A 16 3.83 1.73 -19.10
C LYS A 16 3.38 1.73 -17.63
N ARG A 17 4.03 2.52 -16.77
CA ARG A 17 3.65 2.67 -15.35
C ARG A 17 2.29 3.37 -15.24
N THR A 18 2.09 4.45 -15.98
CA THR A 18 0.83 5.19 -16.02
C THR A 18 -0.32 4.34 -16.54
N GLY A 19 -0.13 3.58 -17.62
CA GLY A 19 -1.15 2.66 -18.13
C GLY A 19 -1.60 1.64 -17.07
N ARG A 20 -0.64 1.04 -16.35
CA ARG A 20 -0.90 0.10 -15.24
C ARG A 20 -1.58 0.73 -14.04
N LEU A 21 -1.26 1.98 -13.73
CA LEU A 21 -1.92 2.72 -12.66
C LEU A 21 -3.38 3.03 -13.03
N LEU A 22 -3.60 3.54 -14.25
CA LEU A 22 -4.92 3.92 -14.73
C LEU A 22 -5.87 2.72 -14.91
N SER A 23 -5.34 1.52 -15.17
CA SER A 23 -6.19 0.32 -15.24
C SER A 23 -6.90 0.00 -13.93
N ASN A 24 -6.41 0.51 -12.80
CA ASN A 24 -7.03 0.31 -11.49
C ASN A 24 -8.19 1.26 -11.19
N ILE A 25 -8.35 2.37 -11.93
CA ILE A 25 -9.45 3.33 -11.71
C ILE A 25 -10.84 2.66 -11.68
N PRO A 26 -11.24 1.83 -12.67
CA PRO A 26 -12.56 1.20 -12.64
C PRO A 26 -12.73 0.23 -11.47
N LEU A 27 -11.68 -0.51 -11.10
CA LEU A 27 -11.70 -1.45 -9.96
C LEU A 27 -11.91 -0.69 -8.64
N LEU A 28 -11.14 0.37 -8.43
CA LEU A 28 -11.23 1.21 -7.24
C LEU A 28 -12.60 1.91 -7.14
N LYS A 29 -13.14 2.40 -8.26
CA LYS A 29 -14.50 2.98 -8.30
C LYS A 29 -15.58 1.96 -7.94
N ALA A 30 -15.36 0.68 -8.27
CA ALA A 30 -16.25 -0.42 -7.90
C ALA A 30 -15.96 -0.99 -6.49
N GLY A 31 -15.01 -0.42 -5.74
CA GLY A 31 -14.62 -0.91 -4.42
C GLY A 31 -13.88 -2.25 -4.42
N LEU A 32 -13.42 -2.70 -5.60
CA LEU A 32 -12.68 -3.95 -5.78
C LEU A 32 -11.18 -3.77 -5.50
N PRO A 33 -10.47 -4.83 -5.11
CA PRO A 33 -9.01 -4.81 -5.01
C PRO A 33 -8.36 -4.29 -6.30
N PRO A 34 -7.28 -3.48 -6.20
CA PRO A 34 -6.51 -3.11 -7.38
C PRO A 34 -5.78 -4.32 -7.97
N VAL A 35 -5.56 -4.32 -9.28
CA VAL A 35 -4.71 -5.34 -9.94
C VAL A 35 -3.27 -5.16 -9.50
N SER A 36 -2.68 -6.26 -9.03
CA SER A 36 -1.23 -6.39 -8.86
C SER A 36 -0.63 -7.10 -10.08
N PHE A 37 0.36 -6.46 -10.71
CA PHE A 37 1.09 -7.06 -11.83
C PHE A 37 2.14 -8.10 -11.39
N ILE A 38 2.28 -8.35 -10.08
CA ILE A 38 3.16 -9.41 -9.55
C ILE A 38 2.66 -10.79 -9.97
N GLY A 39 1.33 -11.00 -9.96
CA GLY A 39 0.72 -12.26 -10.40
C GLY A 39 0.56 -12.39 -11.92
N VAL A 40 0.87 -11.34 -12.68
CA VAL A 40 0.74 -11.36 -14.15
C VAL A 40 2.05 -11.82 -14.76
N GLY A 41 2.01 -12.97 -15.45
CA GLY A 41 3.19 -13.52 -16.11
C GLY A 41 3.82 -12.53 -17.10
N ARG A 42 5.12 -12.23 -16.93
CA ARG A 42 5.84 -11.25 -17.77
C ARG A 42 5.75 -11.58 -19.27
N ALA A 43 5.87 -12.86 -19.63
CA ALA A 43 5.78 -13.31 -21.01
C ALA A 43 4.37 -13.12 -21.57
N ALA A 44 3.33 -13.51 -20.81
CA ALA A 44 1.95 -13.33 -21.21
C ALA A 44 1.58 -11.85 -21.36
N TYR A 45 2.02 -10.99 -20.43
CA TYR A 45 1.85 -9.55 -20.54
C TYR A 45 2.55 -8.99 -21.79
N GLY A 46 3.79 -9.39 -22.04
CA GLY A 46 4.55 -8.96 -23.21
C GLY A 46 3.86 -9.36 -24.52
N LEU A 47 3.44 -10.63 -24.62
CA LEU A 47 2.74 -11.14 -25.80
C LEU A 47 1.41 -10.43 -26.00
N GLY A 48 0.60 -10.26 -24.95
CA GLY A 48 -0.68 -9.55 -25.05
C GLY A 48 -0.54 -8.08 -25.44
N MET A 49 0.51 -7.40 -24.99
CA MET A 49 0.83 -6.06 -25.46
C MET A 49 1.20 -6.04 -26.95
N THR A 50 2.00 -7.00 -27.42
CA THR A 50 2.33 -7.13 -28.85
C THR A 50 1.10 -7.45 -29.69
N THR A 51 0.26 -8.40 -29.26
CA THR A 51 -1.01 -8.74 -29.92
C THR A 51 -1.90 -7.51 -30.07
N TRP A 52 -2.01 -6.69 -29.02
CA TRP A 52 -2.75 -5.43 -29.11
C TRP A 52 -2.12 -4.44 -30.11
N TYR A 53 -0.79 -4.33 -30.14
CA TYR A 53 -0.10 -3.40 -31.05
C TYR A 53 -0.23 -3.77 -32.52
N GLU A 54 -0.22 -5.07 -32.83
CA GLU A 54 -0.26 -5.56 -34.21
C GLU A 54 -1.69 -5.77 -34.70
N LEU A 55 -2.57 -6.27 -33.84
CA LEU A 55 -3.90 -6.76 -34.24
C LEU A 55 -5.05 -5.95 -33.65
N ALA A 56 -4.77 -4.97 -32.77
CA ALA A 56 -5.79 -4.27 -31.99
C ALA A 56 -6.73 -5.24 -31.23
N ASP A 57 -6.24 -6.42 -30.84
CA ASP A 57 -6.97 -7.39 -30.06
C ASP A 57 -6.51 -7.38 -28.59
N THR A 58 -7.43 -7.09 -27.68
CA THR A 58 -7.18 -7.08 -26.23
C THR A 58 -7.40 -8.41 -25.53
N SER A 59 -7.95 -9.41 -26.22
CA SER A 59 -8.48 -10.62 -25.59
C SER A 59 -7.42 -11.36 -24.79
N TYR A 60 -6.26 -11.62 -25.40
CA TYR A 60 -5.13 -12.30 -24.74
C TYR A 60 -4.58 -11.50 -23.54
N LEU A 61 -4.45 -10.18 -23.69
CA LEU A 61 -3.99 -9.31 -22.61
C LEU A 61 -5.00 -9.27 -21.45
N GLY A 62 -6.29 -9.26 -21.76
CA GLY A 62 -7.37 -9.30 -20.78
C GLY A 62 -7.36 -10.59 -19.97
N GLU A 63 -7.19 -11.73 -20.63
CA GLU A 63 -7.09 -13.04 -19.98
C GLU A 63 -5.90 -13.13 -19.03
N ALA A 64 -4.70 -12.74 -19.49
CA ALA A 64 -3.49 -12.73 -18.66
C ALA A 64 -3.62 -11.84 -17.42
N ILE A 65 -4.33 -10.71 -17.53
CA ILE A 65 -4.60 -9.81 -16.40
C ILE A 65 -5.63 -10.42 -15.45
N ALA A 66 -6.69 -11.02 -15.98
CA ALA A 66 -7.74 -11.64 -15.17
C ALA A 66 -7.19 -12.81 -14.34
N GLU A 67 -6.33 -13.63 -14.92
CA GLU A 67 -5.64 -14.72 -14.22
C GLU A 67 -4.75 -14.19 -13.08
N GLY A 68 -3.88 -13.21 -13.39
CA GLY A 68 -3.04 -12.59 -12.36
C GLY A 68 -3.84 -11.86 -11.28
N TYR A 69 -5.01 -11.33 -11.63
CA TYR A 69 -5.93 -10.71 -10.67
C TYR A 69 -6.52 -11.73 -9.71
N ALA A 70 -6.99 -12.87 -10.21
CA ALA A 70 -7.56 -13.94 -9.38
C ALA A 70 -6.54 -14.46 -8.34
N ILE A 71 -5.26 -14.49 -8.69
CA ILE A 71 -4.17 -14.90 -7.79
C ILE A 71 -3.93 -13.85 -6.69
N THR A 72 -3.98 -12.56 -7.02
CA THR A 72 -3.50 -11.49 -6.13
C THR A 72 -4.61 -10.77 -5.35
N ALA A 73 -5.84 -10.78 -5.84
CA ALA A 73 -6.97 -10.10 -5.21
C ALA A 73 -7.29 -10.62 -3.79
N PRO A 74 -7.23 -11.95 -3.48
CA PRO A 74 -7.52 -12.44 -2.13
C PRO A 74 -6.58 -11.89 -1.05
N SER A 75 -5.29 -11.71 -1.37
CA SER A 75 -4.32 -11.12 -0.44
C SER A 75 -4.68 -9.67 -0.06
N TYR A 76 -5.31 -8.94 -0.98
CA TYR A 76 -5.86 -7.61 -0.70
C TYR A 76 -7.13 -7.65 0.14
N LEU A 77 -7.95 -8.69 0.03
CA LEU A 77 -9.16 -8.84 0.84
C LEU A 77 -8.81 -9.04 2.32
N VAL A 78 -7.79 -9.85 2.61
CA VAL A 78 -7.25 -10.00 3.99
C VAL A 78 -6.74 -8.67 4.54
N ALA A 79 -6.08 -7.86 3.70
CA ALA A 79 -5.62 -6.52 4.05
C ALA A 79 -6.73 -5.46 4.10
N THR A 80 -7.94 -5.74 3.59
CA THR A 80 -9.07 -4.80 3.59
C THR A 80 -10.18 -5.18 4.56
N THR A 81 -10.18 -6.38 5.13
CA THR A 81 -10.97 -6.68 6.35
C THR A 81 -10.58 -5.80 7.53
N THR A 82 -9.42 -5.15 7.48
CA THR A 82 -8.96 -4.12 8.41
C THR A 82 -9.23 -2.70 7.90
N LYS A 83 -10.16 -2.47 6.95
CA LYS A 83 -10.50 -1.16 6.33
C LYS A 83 -10.83 -0.06 7.37
N ARG A 84 -9.79 0.50 7.98
CA ARG A 84 -9.80 1.81 8.61
C ARG A 84 -9.44 2.78 7.50
N VAL A 85 -10.37 3.70 7.17
CA VAL A 85 -10.00 4.87 6.38
C VAL A 85 -9.06 5.70 7.27
N PRO A 86 -7.77 5.86 6.90
CA PRO A 86 -6.85 6.64 7.73
C PRO A 86 -7.39 8.05 7.83
N ARG A 87 -7.56 8.56 9.04
CA ARG A 87 -7.96 9.95 9.28
C ARG A 87 -6.85 10.89 8.80
N SER A 88 -7.20 12.14 8.51
CA SER A 88 -6.27 13.15 7.98
C SER A 88 -5.01 13.31 8.83
N VAL A 89 -5.16 13.24 10.17
CA VAL A 89 -4.04 13.31 11.13
C VAL A 89 -3.06 12.14 10.98
N GLU A 90 -3.54 10.91 10.74
CA GLU A 90 -2.68 9.73 10.57
C GLU A 90 -1.81 9.85 9.32
N ILE A 91 -2.37 10.39 8.23
CA ILE A 91 -1.64 10.64 6.99
C ILE A 91 -0.59 11.74 7.20
N ARG A 92 -1.00 12.85 7.83
CA ARG A 92 -0.15 14.02 8.08
C ARG A 92 1.01 13.69 9.02
N MET A 93 0.77 12.88 10.05
CA MET A 93 1.73 12.56 11.10
C MET A 93 2.51 11.27 10.85
N ARG A 94 2.31 10.61 9.71
CA ARG A 94 2.90 9.30 9.40
C ARG A 94 4.40 9.21 9.69
N ARG A 95 5.20 10.19 9.25
CA ARG A 95 6.65 10.19 9.53
C ARG A 95 6.96 10.28 11.03
N ARG A 96 6.28 11.18 11.74
CA ARG A 96 6.47 11.32 13.20
C ARG A 96 6.04 10.05 13.94
N LEU A 97 4.99 9.37 13.45
CA LEU A 97 4.58 8.06 13.97
C LEU A 97 5.67 7.00 13.73
N ASP A 98 6.23 6.92 12.53
CA ASP A 98 7.31 5.98 12.21
C ASP A 98 8.56 6.24 13.09
N ASP A 99 8.95 7.51 13.27
CA ASP A 99 10.08 7.92 14.11
C ASP A 99 9.83 7.57 15.59
N ALA A 100 8.64 7.89 16.11
CA ALA A 100 8.25 7.58 17.49
C ALA A 100 8.21 6.07 17.76
N VAL A 101 7.77 5.26 16.77
CA VAL A 101 7.76 3.79 16.89
C VAL A 101 9.19 3.27 16.98
N ALA A 102 10.11 3.79 16.16
CA ALA A 102 11.52 3.42 16.22
C ALA A 102 12.15 3.78 17.57
N GLU A 103 11.89 4.99 18.07
CA GLU A 103 12.36 5.46 19.38
C GLU A 103 11.84 4.56 20.51
N TYR A 104 10.52 4.31 20.54
CA TYR A 104 9.90 3.45 21.54
C TYR A 104 10.47 2.03 21.52
N LEU A 105 10.62 1.41 20.36
CA LEU A 105 11.17 0.06 20.25
C LEU A 105 12.64 -0.01 20.68
N SER A 106 13.41 1.06 20.45
CA SER A 106 14.81 1.14 20.89
C SER A 106 14.92 1.29 22.41
N GLY A 107 14.04 2.06 23.05
CA GLY A 107 14.03 2.28 24.50
C GLY A 107 13.29 1.19 25.30
N ALA A 108 12.33 0.49 24.69
CA ALA A 108 11.58 -0.59 25.34
C ALA A 108 12.47 -1.79 25.71
N VAL A 109 13.63 -1.95 25.07
CA VAL A 109 14.65 -2.94 25.45
C VAL A 109 15.20 -2.66 26.86
N ASP A 110 15.32 -1.38 27.21
CA ASP A 110 15.91 -0.92 28.48
C ASP A 110 14.86 -0.67 29.58
N SER A 111 13.57 -0.60 29.22
CA SER A 111 12.47 -0.31 30.15
C SER A 111 11.19 -1.05 29.74
N PRO A 112 11.02 -2.33 30.14
CA PRO A 112 9.91 -3.17 29.71
C PRO A 112 8.53 -2.75 30.26
N ASP A 113 8.50 -1.90 31.28
CA ASP A 113 7.27 -1.40 31.89
C ASP A 113 6.70 -0.13 31.20
N LEU A 114 7.40 0.40 30.18
CA LEU A 114 6.95 1.59 29.47
C LEU A 114 5.71 1.25 28.63
N MET A 115 4.57 1.86 28.96
CA MET A 115 3.34 1.64 28.21
C MET A 115 3.35 2.42 26.89
N PRO A 116 3.00 1.79 25.74
CA PRO A 116 2.99 2.45 24.43
C PRO A 116 2.12 3.72 24.39
N SER A 117 0.97 3.69 25.07
CA SER A 117 0.04 4.82 25.12
C SER A 117 0.60 6.03 25.84
N ASP A 118 1.42 5.82 26.88
CA ASP A 118 1.94 6.90 27.72
C ASP A 118 3.12 7.56 27.02
N PHE A 119 3.98 6.76 26.38
CA PHE A 119 5.00 7.27 25.46
C PHE A 119 4.38 8.10 24.33
N ALA A 120 3.34 7.59 23.67
CA ALA A 120 2.69 8.31 22.57
C ALA A 120 2.05 9.64 23.03
N ARG A 121 1.44 9.68 24.22
CA ARG A 121 0.87 10.93 24.77
C ARG A 121 1.94 12.00 25.01
N ASP A 122 3.13 11.61 25.46
CA ASP A 122 4.22 12.56 25.65
C ASP A 122 4.84 13.00 24.31
N ALA A 123 5.11 12.05 23.41
CA ALA A 123 5.70 12.31 22.09
C ALA A 123 4.84 13.20 21.18
N PHE A 124 3.51 13.14 21.36
CA PHE A 124 2.53 13.91 20.60
C PHE A 124 1.78 14.95 21.44
N ARG A 125 2.35 15.40 22.56
CA ARG A 125 1.73 16.40 23.45
C ARG A 125 1.37 17.74 22.79
N ASP A 126 1.91 17.99 21.59
CA ASP A 126 1.58 19.16 20.77
C ASP A 126 0.23 19.03 20.03
N LEU A 127 -0.36 17.84 20.00
CA LEU A 127 -1.71 17.59 19.51
C LEU A 127 -2.73 17.72 20.65
N GLU A 128 -3.92 18.21 20.33
CA GLU A 128 -5.03 18.34 21.29
C GLU A 128 -6.29 17.66 20.76
N GLY A 129 -7.17 17.27 21.69
CA GLY A 129 -8.49 16.73 21.38
C GLY A 129 -8.45 15.43 20.57
N GLU A 130 -9.38 15.30 19.61
CA GLU A 130 -9.57 14.07 18.83
C GLU A 130 -8.30 13.68 18.07
N ASP A 131 -7.54 14.63 17.54
CA ASP A 131 -6.29 14.37 16.79
C ASP A 131 -5.23 13.66 17.65
N LEU A 132 -5.13 14.00 18.95
CA LEU A 132 -4.25 13.32 19.90
C LEU A 132 -4.73 11.89 20.14
N ASP A 133 -6.03 11.71 20.44
CA ASP A 133 -6.61 10.39 20.71
C ASP A 133 -6.45 9.44 19.51
N VAL A 134 -6.66 9.94 18.30
CA VAL A 134 -6.44 9.17 17.06
C VAL A 134 -4.98 8.75 16.96
N THR A 135 -4.06 9.66 17.20
CA THR A 135 -2.61 9.41 17.02
C THR A 135 -2.10 8.41 18.04
N VAL A 136 -2.51 8.56 19.32
CA VAL A 136 -2.18 7.63 20.40
C VAL A 136 -2.74 6.24 20.11
N GLN A 137 -4.00 6.14 19.67
CA GLN A 137 -4.59 4.84 19.32
C GLN A 137 -3.86 4.19 18.14
N SER A 138 -3.55 4.97 17.11
CA SER A 138 -2.85 4.46 15.91
C SER A 138 -1.45 3.98 16.24
N PHE A 139 -0.74 4.68 17.13
CA PHE A 139 0.55 4.24 17.66
C PHE A 139 0.44 2.90 18.40
N ALA A 140 -0.51 2.79 19.33
CA ALA A 140 -0.73 1.56 20.09
C ALA A 140 -1.10 0.37 19.18
N ASP A 141 -1.96 0.59 18.18
CA ASP A 141 -2.34 -0.41 17.19
C ASP A 141 -1.12 -0.90 16.39
N VAL A 142 -0.23 0.02 15.98
CA VAL A 142 1.01 -0.32 15.26
C VAL A 142 1.88 -1.21 16.13
N ILE A 143 2.17 -0.81 17.38
CA ILE A 143 3.01 -1.59 18.31
C ILE A 143 2.41 -2.98 18.55
N ALA A 144 1.11 -3.07 18.79
CA ALA A 144 0.42 -4.35 19.00
C ALA A 144 0.42 -5.26 17.76
N SER A 145 0.53 -4.68 16.56
CA SER A 145 0.57 -5.44 15.30
C SER A 145 1.96 -5.99 14.93
N ILE A 146 3.02 -5.57 15.64
CA ILE A 146 4.39 -6.03 15.39
C ILE A 146 4.51 -7.50 15.78
N ASN A 147 4.92 -8.32 14.81
CA ASN A 147 5.21 -9.73 14.99
C ASN A 147 6.42 -10.10 14.11
N GLU A 148 6.91 -11.33 14.24
CA GLU A 148 8.08 -11.83 13.51
C GLU A 148 7.94 -11.76 11.98
N LEU A 149 6.70 -11.70 11.45
CA LEU A 149 6.42 -11.60 10.01
C LEU A 149 6.39 -10.14 9.51
N ASN A 150 6.01 -9.19 10.36
CA ASN A 150 5.83 -7.78 10.00
C ASN A 150 6.98 -6.86 10.43
N CYS A 151 7.95 -7.36 11.23
CA CYS A 151 9.06 -6.56 11.77
C CYS A 151 10.14 -6.15 10.73
N VAL A 152 10.11 -6.71 9.52
CA VAL A 152 11.11 -6.47 8.46
C VAL A 152 11.10 -5.02 7.94
N CYS A 153 10.00 -4.28 8.09
CA CYS A 153 9.90 -2.89 7.61
C CYS A 153 10.70 -1.86 8.44
N ILE A 154 11.13 -2.18 9.67
CA ILE A 154 11.70 -1.18 10.60
C ILE A 154 13.23 -1.05 10.46
N ARG A 155 13.91 -1.96 9.73
CA ARG A 155 15.38 -1.93 9.58
C ARG A 155 15.94 -1.13 8.40
N CYS A 156 15.12 -0.43 7.61
CA CYS A 156 15.59 0.15 6.35
C CYS A 156 16.21 1.56 6.45
N HIS A 157 16.29 2.21 7.61
CA HIS A 157 16.94 3.52 7.76
C HIS A 157 17.96 3.54 8.91
N ALA A 158 19.02 2.76 8.75
CA ALA A 158 20.32 3.00 9.40
C ALA A 158 21.35 3.36 8.33
#